data_AF-A0A928PLA5-F1
#
_entry.id   AF-A0A928PLA5-F1
#
_cell.length_a   1.000
_cell.length_b   1.000
_cell.length_c   1.000
_cell.angle_alpha   90.00
_cell.angle_beta   90.00
_cell.angle_gamma   90.00
#
_symmetry.space_group_name_H-M   'P 1'
#
loop_
_entity.id
_entity.type
_entity.pdbx_description
1 polymer ?
#
loop_
_entity_poly.entity_id
_entity_poly.type
_entity_poly.pdbx_seq_one_letter_code
_entity_poly.pdbx_strand_id
1 'polypeptide(L)'
;MQLNEAFKIIEKNLGEINGELGFKKVSETENAITFSGEKGIYRIAFDGETSILSFECSYEDKGDETQFNTTSRSLFELDNIDERDVRSSANEARDEIEHLFNARKKANLQSVKMPKAVSRSKAKNGMVNYDVDSLANRFGALYPEMKDEIKMNIAQYGEFLPETFFIEHGNAKVLDVIKNGTPAEQKKLFKMLGEVFEDGTNEVQDIIGVTILGAMKNDKEMMAVADTYMTEYMAGPVHEINKITAKNNKFTKKLASPPAYKPKKRKRFSVANALNTTNENYNK
;
A
#
# COMPACT_ATOMS: atom_id res chain seq x y z
N MET A 1 -27.71 -2.28 26.78
CA MET A 1 -26.63 -2.90 27.59
C MET A 1 -26.01 -1.86 28.52
N GLN A 2 -25.54 -2.23 29.72
CA GLN A 2 -24.80 -1.27 30.55
C GLN A 2 -23.38 -1.06 30.02
N LEU A 3 -22.84 0.17 30.11
CA LEU A 3 -21.50 0.48 29.60
C LEU A 3 -20.40 -0.40 30.22
N ASN A 4 -20.46 -0.64 31.53
CA ASN A 4 -19.50 -1.52 32.22
C ASN A 4 -19.55 -2.98 31.72
N GLU A 5 -20.70 -3.45 31.27
CA GLU A 5 -20.84 -4.77 30.65
C GLU A 5 -20.18 -4.78 29.27
N ALA A 6 -20.43 -3.72 28.48
CA ALA A 6 -19.81 -3.54 27.18
C ALA A 6 -18.27 -3.45 27.28
N PHE A 7 -17.74 -2.67 28.22
CA PHE A 7 -16.30 -2.57 28.46
C PHE A 7 -15.66 -3.90 28.85
N LYS A 8 -16.33 -4.73 29.66
CA LYS A 8 -15.83 -6.09 29.97
C LYS A 8 -15.76 -6.98 28.73
N ILE A 9 -16.74 -6.87 27.83
CA ILE A 9 -16.72 -7.61 26.56
C ILE A 9 -15.56 -7.09 25.69
N ILE A 10 -15.40 -5.78 25.56
CA ILE A 10 -14.31 -5.17 24.79
C ILE A 10 -12.95 -5.61 25.36
N GLU A 11 -12.72 -5.45 26.66
CA GLU A 11 -11.49 -5.87 27.34
C GLU A 11 -11.17 -7.34 27.10
N LYS A 12 -12.18 -8.21 27.21
CA LYS A 12 -12.01 -9.64 26.94
C LYS A 12 -11.60 -9.91 25.48
N ASN A 13 -12.21 -9.23 24.51
CA ASN A 13 -11.89 -9.41 23.09
C ASN A 13 -10.51 -8.84 22.71
N LEU A 14 -10.06 -7.78 23.40
CA LEU A 14 -8.73 -7.21 23.22
C LEU A 14 -7.62 -7.95 23.97
N GLY A 15 -7.96 -8.91 24.84
CA GLY A 15 -7.00 -9.60 25.69
C GLY A 15 -5.86 -10.30 24.94
N GLU A 16 -6.16 -10.90 23.79
CA GLU A 16 -5.16 -11.58 22.94
C GLU A 16 -4.14 -10.57 22.40
N ILE A 17 -4.59 -9.54 21.67
CA ILE A 17 -3.69 -8.54 21.05
C ILE A 17 -2.93 -7.72 22.09
N ASN A 18 -3.54 -7.45 23.24
CA ASN A 18 -2.88 -6.78 24.35
C ASN A 18 -1.77 -7.64 24.95
N GLY A 19 -2.01 -8.93 25.11
CA GLY A 19 -0.99 -9.89 25.52
C GLY A 19 0.18 -9.95 24.53
N GLU A 20 -0.11 -9.98 23.23
CA GLU A 20 0.90 -10.03 22.16
C GLU A 20 1.76 -8.77 22.09
N LEU A 21 1.14 -7.59 22.23
CA LEU A 21 1.84 -6.29 22.08
C LEU A 21 2.34 -5.71 23.41
N GLY A 22 2.08 -6.38 24.53
CA GLY A 22 2.57 -5.99 25.86
C GLY A 22 1.77 -4.88 26.52
N PHE A 23 0.52 -4.64 26.10
CA PHE A 23 -0.37 -3.69 26.74
C PHE A 23 -1.02 -4.30 27.98
N LYS A 24 -1.11 -3.50 29.05
CA LYS A 24 -1.81 -3.86 30.29
C LYS A 24 -2.81 -2.79 30.62
N LYS A 25 -3.96 -3.20 31.16
CA LYS A 25 -4.94 -2.26 31.70
C LYS A 25 -4.33 -1.50 32.87
N VAL A 26 -4.33 -0.17 32.78
CA VAL A 26 -3.75 0.72 33.80
C VAL A 26 -4.81 1.58 34.49
N SER A 27 -5.96 1.79 33.86
CA SER A 27 -7.07 2.55 34.43
C SER A 27 -8.41 2.14 33.84
N GLU A 28 -9.46 2.23 34.64
CA GLU A 28 -10.86 2.14 34.25
C GLU A 28 -11.62 3.23 35.01
N THR A 29 -12.27 4.10 34.25
CA THR A 29 -13.13 5.18 34.75
C THR A 29 -14.57 4.88 34.33
N GLU A 30 -15.52 5.70 34.78
CA GLU A 30 -16.94 5.55 34.39
C GLU A 30 -17.16 5.54 32.87
N ASN A 31 -16.33 6.27 32.11
CA ASN A 31 -16.53 6.49 30.69
C ASN A 31 -15.36 6.00 29.82
N ALA A 32 -14.31 5.40 30.40
CA ALA A 32 -13.17 4.95 29.61
C ALA A 32 -12.37 3.80 30.25
N ILE A 33 -11.84 2.92 29.40
CA ILE A 33 -10.84 1.90 29.75
C ILE A 33 -9.51 2.22 29.07
N THR A 34 -8.40 2.19 29.83
CA THR A 34 -7.07 2.61 29.37
C THR A 34 -6.04 1.51 29.54
N PHE A 35 -5.21 1.33 28.51
CA PHE A 35 -4.15 0.33 28.44
C PHE A 35 -2.82 0.99 28.08
N SER A 36 -1.75 0.64 28.79
CA SER A 36 -0.40 1.17 28.56
C SER A 36 0.62 0.03 28.44
N GLY A 37 1.69 0.26 27.69
CA GLY A 37 2.79 -0.65 27.45
C GLY A 37 4.02 0.08 26.90
N GLU A 38 5.11 -0.64 26.62
CA GLU A 38 6.35 -0.03 26.12
C GLU A 38 6.18 0.71 24.78
N LYS A 39 5.15 0.35 24.01
CA LYS A 39 4.86 0.92 22.68
C LYS A 39 3.98 2.18 22.71
N GLY A 40 3.45 2.54 23.88
CA GLY A 40 2.57 3.70 24.06
C GLY A 40 1.39 3.39 24.97
N ILE A 41 0.34 4.20 24.83
CA ILE A 41 -0.87 4.16 25.64
C ILE A 41 -2.08 4.39 24.74
N TYR A 42 -3.16 3.63 24.97
CA TYR A 42 -4.42 3.82 24.28
C TYR A 42 -5.60 3.68 25.24
N ARG A 43 -6.72 4.29 24.88
CA ARG A 43 -7.97 4.18 25.62
C ARG A 43 -9.16 4.04 24.69
N ILE A 44 -10.19 3.37 25.20
CA ILE A 44 -11.52 3.34 24.60
C ILE A 44 -12.40 4.20 25.49
N ALA A 45 -12.87 5.32 24.95
CA ALA A 45 -13.62 6.34 25.68
C ALA A 45 -15.02 6.48 25.10
N PHE A 46 -16.03 6.49 25.95
CA PHE A 46 -17.43 6.66 25.59
C PHE A 46 -17.92 8.05 25.99
N ASP A 47 -18.57 8.72 25.04
CA ASP A 47 -19.29 9.97 25.29
C ASP A 47 -20.80 9.69 25.28
N GLY A 48 -21.42 9.79 26.47
CA GLY A 48 -22.85 9.56 26.65
C GLY A 48 -23.76 10.62 26.04
N GLU A 49 -23.26 11.84 25.80
CA GLU A 49 -24.06 12.89 25.17
C GLU A 49 -24.24 12.64 23.67
N THR A 50 -23.17 12.16 23.02
CA THR A 50 -23.14 11.90 21.58
C THR A 50 -23.34 10.43 21.22
N SER A 51 -23.36 9.54 22.21
CA SER A 51 -23.36 8.08 22.02
C SER A 51 -22.21 7.60 21.14
N ILE A 52 -21.02 8.18 21.30
CA ILE A 52 -19.83 7.85 20.51
C ILE A 52 -18.83 7.07 21.37
N LEU A 53 -18.37 5.94 20.85
CA LEU A 53 -17.20 5.24 21.34
C LEU A 53 -15.98 5.66 20.51
N SER A 54 -14.94 6.15 21.17
CA SER A 54 -13.70 6.62 20.54
C SER A 54 -12.55 5.71 20.90
N PHE A 55 -11.73 5.36 19.90
CA PHE A 55 -10.39 4.83 20.13
C PHE A 55 -9.40 5.99 20.11
N GLU A 56 -8.64 6.15 21.18
CA GLU A 56 -7.69 7.24 21.32
C GLU A 56 -6.34 6.72 21.78
N CYS A 57 -5.25 7.29 21.26
CA CYS A 57 -3.91 6.78 21.54
C CYS A 57 -2.83 7.86 21.59
N SER A 58 -1.72 7.53 22.25
CA SER A 58 -0.46 8.27 22.22
C SER A 58 0.71 7.28 22.17
N TYR A 59 1.76 7.63 21.45
CA TYR A 59 3.02 6.87 21.46
C TYR A 59 3.89 7.19 22.69
N GLU A 60 3.57 8.27 23.41
CA GLU A 60 4.24 8.69 24.63
C GLU A 60 3.25 8.68 25.80
N ASP A 61 3.56 7.92 26.85
CA ASP A 61 2.84 7.95 28.12
C ASP A 61 3.54 8.95 29.07
N LYS A 62 2.89 10.08 29.32
CA LYS A 62 3.35 11.15 30.22
C LYS A 62 2.46 11.27 31.46
N GLY A 63 1.71 10.21 31.82
CA GLY A 63 0.72 10.27 32.89
C GLY A 63 -0.36 11.31 32.58
N ASP A 64 -0.61 12.22 33.52
CA ASP A 64 -1.68 13.23 33.42
C ASP A 64 -1.46 14.24 32.28
N GLU A 65 -0.23 14.39 31.78
CA GLU A 65 0.11 15.29 30.66
C GLU A 65 0.00 14.60 29.28
N THR A 66 -0.45 13.33 29.24
CA THR A 66 -0.59 12.58 27.99
C THR A 66 -1.62 13.21 27.08
N GLN A 67 -1.20 13.63 25.89
CA GLN A 67 -2.10 14.11 24.83
C GLN A 67 -2.52 12.94 23.95
N PHE A 68 -3.81 12.59 24.01
CA PHE A 68 -4.39 11.54 23.19
C PHE A 68 -4.85 12.09 21.84
N ASN A 69 -4.57 11.36 20.77
CA ASN A 69 -5.18 11.56 19.46
C ASN A 69 -6.33 10.57 19.27
N THR A 70 -7.50 11.06 18.86
CA THR A 70 -8.61 10.19 18.47
C THR A 70 -8.34 9.62 17.07
N THR A 71 -8.22 8.29 16.96
CA THR A 71 -7.97 7.61 15.68
C THR A 71 -9.28 7.21 15.01
N SER A 72 -10.23 6.67 15.77
CA SER A 72 -11.51 6.21 15.24
C SER A 72 -12.66 6.54 16.19
N ARG A 73 -13.86 6.61 15.62
CA ARG A 73 -15.12 6.90 16.31
C ARG A 73 -16.21 6.03 15.73
N SER A 74 -16.96 5.39 16.61
CA SER A 74 -18.06 4.51 16.25
C SER A 74 -19.30 4.89 17.04
N LEU A 75 -20.46 4.88 16.37
CA LEU A 75 -21.73 5.08 17.04
C LEU A 75 -21.99 3.88 17.97
N PHE A 76 -22.36 4.16 19.22
CA PHE A 76 -22.43 3.18 20.29
C PHE A 76 -23.65 3.43 21.18
N GLU A 77 -24.85 3.22 20.63
CA GLU A 77 -26.11 3.48 21.32
C GLU A 77 -26.42 2.38 22.35
N LEU A 78 -26.07 2.63 23.62
CA LEU A 78 -26.21 1.66 24.71
C LEU A 78 -27.65 1.10 24.86
N ASP A 79 -28.68 1.86 24.49
CA ASP A 79 -30.07 1.42 24.57
C ASP A 79 -30.45 0.36 23.51
N ASN A 80 -29.76 0.37 22.37
CA ASN A 80 -30.05 -0.48 21.21
C ASN A 80 -28.97 -1.53 20.93
N ILE A 81 -27.85 -1.48 21.65
CA ILE A 81 -26.68 -2.32 21.37
C ILE A 81 -26.82 -3.75 21.92
N ASP A 82 -26.42 -4.73 21.11
CA ASP A 82 -26.28 -6.13 21.51
C ASP A 82 -24.80 -6.56 21.64
N GLU A 83 -24.54 -7.78 22.13
CA GLU A 83 -23.17 -8.27 22.31
C GLU A 83 -22.36 -8.34 21.00
N ARG A 84 -23.01 -8.57 19.86
CA ARG A 84 -22.35 -8.63 18.55
C ARG A 84 -21.85 -7.26 18.12
N ASP A 85 -22.63 -6.22 18.36
CA ASP A 85 -22.25 -4.83 18.09
C ASP A 85 -21.05 -4.41 18.96
N VAL A 86 -21.05 -4.80 20.23
CA VAL A 86 -19.91 -4.58 21.15
C VAL A 86 -18.66 -5.32 20.66
N ARG A 87 -18.80 -6.56 20.21
CA ARG A 87 -17.69 -7.32 19.60
C ARG A 87 -17.20 -6.69 18.30
N SER A 88 -18.10 -6.13 17.49
CA SER A 88 -17.72 -5.38 16.29
C SER A 88 -16.85 -4.17 16.64
N SER A 89 -17.27 -3.40 17.64
CA SER A 89 -16.50 -2.25 18.14
C SER A 89 -15.14 -2.67 18.72
N ALA A 90 -15.09 -3.82 19.40
CA ALA A 90 -13.83 -4.39 19.89
C ALA A 90 -12.90 -4.84 18.74
N ASN A 91 -13.45 -5.38 17.65
CA ASN A 91 -12.68 -5.75 16.47
C ASN A 91 -12.11 -4.51 15.76
N GLU A 92 -12.90 -3.45 15.64
CA GLU A 92 -12.41 -2.16 15.11
C GLU A 92 -11.25 -1.64 15.96
N ALA A 93 -11.39 -1.63 17.30
CA ALA A 93 -10.29 -1.25 18.19
C ALA A 93 -9.07 -2.18 18.06
N ARG A 94 -9.27 -3.50 17.87
CA ARG A 94 -8.19 -4.46 17.63
C ARG A 94 -7.43 -4.12 16.34
N ASP A 95 -8.13 -3.80 15.27
CA ASP A 95 -7.54 -3.44 13.99
C ASP A 95 -6.70 -2.16 14.11
N GLU A 96 -7.18 -1.16 14.85
CA GLU A 96 -6.43 0.07 15.14
C GLU A 96 -5.18 -0.22 15.99
N ILE A 97 -5.30 -1.07 17.02
CA ILE A 97 -4.17 -1.47 17.85
C ILE A 97 -3.11 -2.20 17.02
N GLU A 98 -3.53 -3.13 16.16
CA GLU A 98 -2.63 -3.85 15.26
C GLU A 98 -1.97 -2.89 14.28
N HIS A 99 -2.74 -1.98 13.67
CA HIS A 99 -2.20 -1.01 12.70
C HIS A 99 -1.19 -0.04 13.35
N LEU A 100 -1.51 0.50 14.52
CA LEU A 100 -0.75 1.58 15.16
C LEU A 100 0.44 1.07 15.99
N PHE A 101 0.24 -0.02 16.74
CA PHE A 101 1.19 -0.47 17.77
C PHE A 101 1.84 -1.81 17.45
N ASN A 102 1.33 -2.55 16.46
CA ASN A 102 2.13 -3.60 15.86
C ASN A 102 3.11 -2.98 14.86
N ALA A 103 4.00 -2.12 15.36
CA ALA A 103 5.10 -1.50 14.62
C ALA A 103 5.93 -2.62 13.98
N ARG A 104 5.56 -2.96 12.74
CA ARG A 104 6.02 -4.13 12.02
C ARG A 104 5.76 -5.38 12.87
N LYS A 105 4.77 -6.20 12.47
CA LYS A 105 5.07 -7.64 12.40
C LYS A 105 6.48 -7.66 11.80
N LYS A 106 7.50 -8.07 12.55
CA LYS A 106 8.73 -8.53 11.92
C LYS A 106 8.20 -9.67 11.08
N ALA A 107 7.79 -9.34 9.85
CA ALA A 107 7.49 -10.30 8.84
C ALA A 107 8.66 -11.25 8.98
N ASN A 108 8.38 -12.51 9.23
CA ASN A 108 9.47 -13.45 9.25
C ASN A 108 10.02 -13.42 7.81
N LEU A 109 11.00 -12.55 7.53
CA LEU A 109 11.48 -12.28 6.18
C LEU A 109 12.12 -13.55 5.60
N GLN A 110 12.36 -14.55 6.45
CA GLN A 110 12.76 -15.90 6.03
C GLN A 110 11.59 -16.68 5.42
N SER A 111 10.34 -16.47 5.85
CA SER A 111 9.15 -17.10 5.25
C SER A 111 8.68 -16.39 3.98
N VAL A 112 8.94 -15.09 3.84
CA VAL A 112 8.61 -14.31 2.64
C VAL A 112 9.62 -14.61 1.54
N LYS A 113 9.13 -15.22 0.46
CA LYS A 113 9.95 -15.56 -0.70
C LYS A 113 10.02 -14.38 -1.65
N MET A 114 11.21 -14.17 -2.23
CA MET A 114 11.34 -13.28 -3.37
C MET A 114 10.48 -13.79 -4.54
N PRO A 115 9.90 -12.89 -5.35
CA PRO A 115 9.23 -13.26 -6.59
C PRO A 115 10.13 -14.13 -7.47
N LYS A 116 9.52 -15.05 -8.22
CA LYS A 116 10.27 -16.02 -9.02
C LYS A 116 10.92 -15.34 -10.22
N ALA A 117 12.14 -15.75 -10.54
CA ALA A 117 12.81 -15.29 -11.74
C ALA A 117 12.11 -15.82 -13.00
N VAL A 118 11.90 -14.95 -13.99
CA VAL A 118 11.43 -15.30 -15.33
C VAL A 118 12.62 -15.44 -16.28
N SER A 119 12.64 -16.51 -17.08
CA SER A 119 13.72 -16.78 -18.03
C SER A 119 13.79 -15.71 -19.13
N ARG A 120 15.02 -15.20 -19.40
CA ARG A 120 15.30 -14.30 -20.51
C ARG A 120 14.92 -14.86 -21.87
N SER A 121 15.20 -16.13 -22.13
CA SER A 121 14.88 -16.75 -23.42
C SER A 121 13.37 -16.87 -23.63
N LYS A 122 12.62 -17.14 -22.56
CA LYS A 122 11.15 -17.22 -22.63
C LYS A 122 10.54 -15.85 -22.84
N ALA A 123 11.08 -14.81 -22.20
CA ALA A 123 10.64 -13.43 -22.38
C ALA A 123 10.82 -12.96 -23.83
N LYS A 124 12.05 -13.05 -24.34
CA LYS A 124 12.39 -12.61 -25.71
C LYS A 124 11.63 -13.32 -26.81
N ASN A 125 11.26 -14.57 -26.59
CA ASN A 125 10.50 -15.36 -27.57
C ASN A 125 8.97 -15.18 -27.40
N GLY A 126 8.52 -14.25 -26.54
CA GLY A 126 7.10 -13.96 -26.30
C GLY A 126 6.33 -15.08 -25.59
N MET A 127 7.02 -16.07 -25.00
CA MET A 127 6.35 -17.15 -24.26
C MET A 127 5.84 -16.70 -22.90
N VAL A 128 6.47 -15.68 -22.31
CA VAL A 128 6.11 -15.05 -21.03
C VAL A 128 6.45 -13.57 -21.16
N ASN A 129 5.69 -12.67 -20.53
CA ASN A 129 6.07 -11.26 -20.44
C ASN A 129 6.61 -10.97 -19.04
N TYR A 130 7.52 -10.01 -18.93
CA TYR A 130 7.92 -9.49 -17.62
C TYR A 130 6.79 -8.69 -16.99
N ASP A 131 6.62 -8.88 -15.70
CA ASP A 131 5.64 -8.22 -14.84
C ASP A 131 6.35 -7.53 -13.66
N VAL A 132 5.56 -6.99 -12.74
CA VAL A 132 6.06 -6.29 -11.54
C VAL A 132 6.88 -7.21 -10.61
N ASP A 133 6.53 -8.50 -10.56
CA ASP A 133 7.29 -9.53 -9.84
C ASP A 133 8.64 -9.79 -10.48
N SER A 134 8.69 -9.85 -11.81
CA SER A 134 9.93 -9.96 -12.57
C SER A 134 10.85 -8.77 -12.36
N LEU A 135 10.28 -7.56 -12.29
CA LEU A 135 11.00 -6.33 -11.95
C LEU A 135 11.58 -6.42 -10.54
N ALA A 136 10.79 -6.80 -9.54
CA ALA A 136 11.24 -6.96 -8.15
C ALA A 136 12.39 -7.97 -8.04
N ASN A 137 12.26 -9.13 -8.70
CA ASN A 137 13.29 -10.17 -8.70
C ASN A 137 14.60 -9.65 -9.30
N ARG A 138 14.53 -9.01 -10.48
CA ARG A 138 15.71 -8.50 -11.20
C ARG A 138 16.35 -7.32 -10.47
N PHE A 139 15.55 -6.45 -9.86
CA PHE A 139 16.03 -5.34 -9.06
C PHE A 139 16.74 -5.85 -7.81
N GLY A 140 16.13 -6.78 -7.06
CA GLY A 140 16.76 -7.41 -5.90
C GLY A 140 17.98 -8.27 -6.24
N ALA A 141 18.08 -8.80 -7.47
CA ALA A 141 19.29 -9.48 -7.94
C ALA A 141 20.43 -8.49 -8.25
N LEU A 142 20.10 -7.30 -8.78
CA LEU A 142 21.07 -6.24 -9.06
C LEU A 142 21.53 -5.52 -7.79
N TYR A 143 20.63 -5.34 -6.83
CA TYR A 143 20.85 -4.68 -5.54
C TYR A 143 20.42 -5.61 -4.39
N PRO A 144 21.29 -6.56 -3.98
CA PRO A 144 20.97 -7.52 -2.93
C PRO A 144 20.55 -6.88 -1.61
N GLU A 145 21.06 -5.68 -1.30
CA GLU A 145 20.70 -4.90 -0.13
C GLU A 145 19.22 -4.51 -0.09
N MET A 146 18.55 -4.47 -1.24
CA MET A 146 17.13 -4.11 -1.36
C MET A 146 16.18 -5.30 -1.18
N LYS A 147 16.69 -6.53 -1.07
CA LYS A 147 15.83 -7.72 -0.96
C LYS A 147 14.98 -7.72 0.31
N ASP A 148 15.51 -7.21 1.41
CA ASP A 148 14.77 -7.17 2.67
C ASP A 148 13.62 -6.17 2.60
N GLU A 149 13.82 -5.01 1.97
CA GLU A 149 12.76 -4.03 1.73
C GLU A 149 11.69 -4.56 0.76
N ILE A 150 12.08 -5.29 -0.29
CA ILE A 150 11.12 -5.96 -1.19
C ILE A 150 10.28 -6.97 -0.41
N LYS A 151 10.89 -7.76 0.47
CA LYS A 151 10.18 -8.74 1.29
C LYS A 151 9.29 -8.06 2.33
N MET A 152 9.71 -6.94 2.91
CA MET A 152 8.89 -6.16 3.83
C MET A 152 7.64 -5.63 3.12
N ASN A 153 7.81 -5.08 1.91
CA ASN A 153 6.71 -4.64 1.07
C ASN A 153 5.72 -5.79 0.78
N ILE A 154 6.21 -6.95 0.33
CA ILE A 154 5.35 -8.13 0.09
C ILE A 154 4.64 -8.59 1.37
N ALA A 155 5.34 -8.59 2.50
CA ALA A 155 4.76 -9.01 3.77
C ALA A 155 3.64 -8.09 4.25
N GLN A 156 3.77 -6.80 3.97
CA GLN A 156 2.81 -5.78 4.37
C GLN A 156 1.56 -5.80 3.49
N TYR A 157 1.73 -5.97 2.18
CA TYR A 157 0.63 -5.85 1.22
C TYR A 157 0.11 -7.19 0.68
N GLY A 158 0.75 -8.31 1.03
CA GLY A 158 0.41 -9.66 0.55
C GLY A 158 0.97 -9.99 -0.84
N GLU A 159 1.27 -8.96 -1.63
CA GLU A 159 1.92 -9.02 -2.93
C GLU A 159 2.93 -7.87 -3.07
N PHE A 160 3.78 -7.91 -4.10
CA PHE A 160 4.72 -6.82 -4.33
C PHE A 160 3.96 -5.60 -4.89
N LEU A 161 3.98 -4.50 -4.14
CA LEU A 161 3.38 -3.23 -4.51
C LEU A 161 4.49 -2.29 -5.02
N PRO A 162 4.74 -2.25 -6.34
CA PRO A 162 5.92 -1.60 -6.90
C PRO A 162 5.97 -0.10 -6.65
N GLU A 163 4.84 0.60 -6.74
CA GLU A 163 4.83 2.06 -6.59
C GLU A 163 5.30 2.47 -5.20
N THR A 164 4.72 1.88 -4.16
CA THR A 164 5.12 2.13 -2.77
C THR A 164 6.59 1.80 -2.55
N PHE A 165 7.04 0.61 -2.97
CA PHE A 165 8.44 0.21 -2.81
C PHE A 165 9.40 1.19 -3.48
N PHE A 166 9.14 1.59 -4.73
CA PHE A 166 10.04 2.49 -5.45
C PHE A 166 9.98 3.92 -4.91
N ILE A 167 8.80 4.43 -4.54
CA ILE A 167 8.67 5.77 -3.96
C ILE A 167 9.41 5.87 -2.61
N GLU A 168 9.29 4.87 -1.75
CA GLU A 168 9.84 4.90 -0.39
C GLU A 168 11.32 4.47 -0.32
N HIS A 169 11.73 3.52 -1.16
CA HIS A 169 13.06 2.89 -1.05
C HIS A 169 13.81 2.86 -2.38
N GLY A 170 13.20 2.31 -3.44
CA GLY A 170 13.91 1.98 -4.69
C GLY A 170 14.44 3.20 -5.44
N ASN A 171 13.68 4.30 -5.52
CA ASN A 171 14.04 5.49 -6.29
C ASN A 171 15.27 6.19 -5.75
N ALA A 172 15.50 6.19 -4.43
CA ALA A 172 16.71 6.75 -3.86
C ALA A 172 17.96 6.07 -4.45
N LYS A 173 17.95 4.73 -4.54
CA LYS A 173 19.04 3.95 -5.14
C LYS A 173 19.18 4.18 -6.63
N VAL A 174 18.07 4.20 -7.37
CA VAL A 174 18.07 4.42 -8.83
C VAL A 174 18.65 5.79 -9.17
N LEU A 175 18.18 6.85 -8.51
CA LEU A 175 18.62 8.22 -8.78
C LEU A 175 20.07 8.44 -8.37
N ASP A 176 20.53 7.82 -7.28
CA ASP A 176 21.93 7.83 -6.87
C ASP A 176 22.83 7.18 -7.93
N VAL A 177 22.45 6.01 -8.45
CA VAL A 177 23.22 5.34 -9.52
C VAL A 177 23.25 6.18 -10.81
N ILE A 178 22.15 6.86 -11.15
CA ILE A 178 22.12 7.74 -12.33
C ILE A 178 23.05 8.94 -12.13
N LYS A 179 23.00 9.61 -10.97
CA LYS A 179 23.80 10.80 -10.67
C LYS A 179 25.28 10.53 -10.44
N ASN A 180 25.57 9.53 -9.61
CA ASN A 180 26.86 9.33 -8.98
C ASN A 180 27.51 7.99 -9.35
N GLY A 181 26.75 7.09 -9.97
CA GLY A 181 27.24 5.77 -10.35
C GLY A 181 28.30 5.83 -11.45
N THR A 182 29.15 4.81 -11.47
CA THR A 182 30.11 4.61 -12.56
C THR A 182 29.38 4.27 -13.88
N PRO A 183 30.01 4.49 -15.05
CA PRO A 183 29.46 4.06 -16.34
C PRO A 183 29.04 2.58 -16.38
N ALA A 184 29.75 1.71 -15.65
CA ALA A 184 29.43 0.30 -15.54
C ALA A 184 28.14 0.05 -14.73
N GLU A 185 27.92 0.79 -13.66
CA GLU A 185 26.72 0.69 -12.82
C GLU A 185 25.50 1.27 -13.54
N GLN A 186 25.64 2.45 -14.15
CA GLN A 186 24.61 3.07 -14.98
C GLN A 186 24.20 2.12 -16.11
N LYS A 187 25.16 1.55 -16.85
CA LYS A 187 24.89 0.57 -17.91
C LYS A 187 24.15 -0.67 -17.39
N LYS A 188 24.50 -1.18 -16.20
CA LYS A 188 23.80 -2.34 -15.61
C LYS A 188 22.36 -2.01 -15.22
N LEU A 189 22.13 -0.84 -14.63
CA LEU A 189 20.79 -0.35 -14.27
C LEU A 189 19.90 -0.25 -15.51
N PHE A 190 20.32 0.52 -16.51
CA PHE A 190 19.52 0.74 -17.72
C PHE A 190 19.37 -0.53 -18.56
N LYS A 191 20.38 -1.41 -18.59
CA LYS A 191 20.22 -2.73 -19.21
C LYS A 191 19.13 -3.56 -18.51
N MET A 192 19.11 -3.57 -17.18
CA MET A 192 18.10 -4.32 -16.43
C MET A 192 16.70 -3.76 -16.66
N LEU A 193 16.54 -2.43 -16.58
CA LEU A 193 15.27 -1.76 -16.85
C LEU A 193 14.83 -1.96 -18.31
N GLY A 194 15.75 -1.83 -19.26
CA GLY A 194 15.51 -2.02 -20.70
C GLY A 194 14.97 -3.40 -21.01
N GLU A 195 15.61 -4.46 -20.49
CA GLU A 195 15.15 -5.84 -20.67
C GLU A 195 13.73 -6.06 -20.10
N VAL A 196 13.40 -5.47 -18.95
CA VAL A 196 12.07 -5.59 -18.34
C VAL A 196 11.03 -4.78 -19.10
N PHE A 197 11.40 -3.61 -19.59
CA PHE A 197 10.50 -2.70 -20.30
C PHE A 197 10.14 -3.23 -21.69
N GLU A 198 11.12 -3.71 -22.47
CA GLU A 198 10.91 -4.18 -23.84
C GLU A 198 10.05 -5.45 -23.91
N ASP A 199 10.35 -6.42 -23.06
CA ASP A 199 9.63 -7.71 -23.01
C ASP A 199 8.57 -7.72 -21.89
N GLY A 200 8.12 -6.55 -21.44
CA GLY A 200 7.23 -6.36 -20.29
C GLY A 200 5.75 -6.17 -20.64
N THR A 201 4.87 -6.35 -19.65
CA THR A 201 3.48 -5.89 -19.72
C THR A 201 3.41 -4.36 -19.69
N ASN A 202 2.31 -3.78 -20.18
CA ASN A 202 2.08 -2.33 -20.09
C ASN A 202 2.18 -1.81 -18.65
N GLU A 203 1.75 -2.60 -17.67
CA GLU A 203 1.84 -2.25 -16.25
C GLU A 203 3.29 -2.05 -15.81
N VAL A 204 4.19 -3.00 -16.09
CA VAL A 204 5.59 -2.85 -15.67
C VAL A 204 6.29 -1.74 -16.47
N GLN A 205 5.90 -1.52 -17.72
CA GLN A 205 6.38 -0.37 -18.51
C GLN A 205 5.96 0.96 -17.87
N ASP A 206 4.70 1.08 -17.44
CA ASP A 206 4.18 2.27 -16.75
C ASP A 206 4.92 2.51 -15.43
N ILE A 207 5.18 1.45 -14.63
CA ILE A 207 5.97 1.56 -13.40
C ILE A 207 7.38 2.07 -13.69
N ILE A 208 8.07 1.49 -14.67
CA ILE A 208 9.44 1.90 -15.03
C ILE A 208 9.45 3.34 -15.56
N GLY A 209 8.53 3.67 -16.46
CA GLY A 209 8.46 4.99 -17.09
C GLY A 209 8.05 6.08 -16.13
N VAL A 210 6.92 5.92 -15.44
CA VAL A 210 6.27 6.96 -14.61
C VAL A 210 6.87 7.03 -13.22
N THR A 211 7.03 5.89 -12.55
CA THR A 211 7.40 5.86 -11.13
C THR A 211 8.91 5.89 -10.93
N ILE A 212 9.66 5.11 -11.73
CA ILE A 212 11.11 4.97 -11.57
C ILE A 212 11.86 6.08 -12.33
N LEU A 213 11.76 6.08 -13.65
CA LEU A 213 12.48 7.03 -14.50
C LEU A 213 11.82 8.41 -14.53
N GLY A 214 10.51 8.49 -14.31
CA GLY A 214 9.79 9.76 -14.13
C GLY A 214 10.16 10.50 -12.84
N ALA A 215 10.84 9.84 -11.90
CA ALA A 215 11.39 10.46 -10.70
C ALA A 215 12.64 11.32 -10.98
N MET A 216 13.22 11.23 -12.18
CA MET A 216 14.27 12.16 -12.62
C MET A 216 13.75 13.59 -12.80
N LYS A 217 12.43 13.77 -12.94
CA LYS A 217 11.76 15.09 -13.04
C LYS A 217 12.36 15.98 -14.12
N ASN A 218 12.76 15.39 -15.25
CA ASN A 218 13.39 16.09 -16.38
C ASN A 218 14.68 16.86 -15.99
N ASP A 219 15.40 16.36 -14.98
CA ASP A 219 16.74 16.84 -14.65
C ASP A 219 17.70 16.60 -15.83
N LYS A 220 18.36 17.66 -16.30
CA LYS A 220 19.12 17.61 -17.55
C LYS A 220 20.32 16.65 -17.49
N GLU A 221 20.99 16.56 -16.35
CA GLU A 221 22.18 15.73 -16.19
C GLU A 221 21.78 14.25 -16.12
N MET A 222 20.74 13.95 -15.34
CA MET A 222 20.17 12.60 -15.29
C MET A 222 19.65 12.15 -16.65
N MET A 223 18.94 13.02 -17.38
CA MET A 223 18.43 12.70 -18.71
C MET A 223 19.55 12.42 -19.70
N ALA A 224 20.66 13.16 -19.65
CA ALA A 224 21.83 12.90 -20.50
C ALA A 224 22.47 11.53 -20.22
N VAL A 225 22.57 11.14 -18.94
CA VAL A 225 23.02 9.79 -18.55
C VAL A 225 22.03 8.74 -19.07
N ALA A 226 20.73 8.97 -18.87
CA ALA A 226 19.70 8.05 -19.33
C ALA A 226 19.74 7.86 -20.85
N ASP A 227 19.87 8.94 -21.63
CA ASP A 227 19.96 8.91 -23.09
C ASP A 227 21.14 8.10 -23.61
N THR A 228 22.21 7.99 -22.82
CA THR A 228 23.39 7.18 -23.17
C THR A 228 23.10 5.68 -23.12
N TYR A 229 22.18 5.23 -22.27
CA TYR A 229 22.00 3.81 -21.96
C TYR A 229 20.59 3.26 -22.18
N MET A 230 19.57 4.11 -22.27
CA MET A 230 18.22 3.70 -22.64
C MET A 230 18.21 3.15 -24.06
N THR A 231 17.35 2.17 -24.30
CA THR A 231 17.09 1.70 -25.66
C THR A 231 16.17 2.68 -26.38
N GLU A 232 16.17 2.65 -27.72
CA GLU A 232 15.33 3.54 -28.53
C GLU A 232 13.84 3.38 -28.19
N TYR A 233 13.41 2.14 -27.93
CA TYR A 233 12.04 1.82 -27.53
C TYR A 233 11.65 2.44 -26.18
N MET A 234 12.57 2.50 -25.23
CA MET A 234 12.36 3.10 -23.91
C MET A 234 12.47 4.62 -23.92
N ALA A 235 13.42 5.17 -24.68
CA ALA A 235 13.77 6.59 -24.60
C ALA A 235 12.59 7.51 -24.94
N GLY A 236 11.88 7.23 -26.04
CA GLY A 236 10.74 8.06 -26.48
C GLY A 236 9.68 8.25 -25.40
N PRO A 237 9.09 7.16 -24.86
CA PRO A 237 8.14 7.22 -23.75
C PRO A 237 8.70 7.94 -22.51
N VAL A 238 9.93 7.62 -22.09
CA VAL A 238 10.54 8.20 -20.87
C VAL A 238 10.74 9.71 -20.98
N HIS A 239 11.11 10.22 -22.15
CA HIS A 239 11.21 11.66 -22.42
C HIS A 239 9.87 12.38 -22.25
N GLU A 240 8.81 11.85 -22.85
CA GLU A 240 7.47 12.46 -22.74
C GLU A 240 6.95 12.40 -21.31
N ILE A 241 7.15 11.27 -20.63
CA ILE A 241 6.79 11.12 -19.21
C ILE A 241 7.54 12.15 -18.37
N ASN A 242 8.86 12.31 -18.52
CA ASN A 242 9.64 13.27 -17.74
C ASN A 242 9.20 14.72 -17.96
N LYS A 243 8.86 15.11 -19.21
CA LYS A 243 8.28 16.43 -19.50
C LYS A 243 6.97 16.68 -18.76
N ILE A 244 6.17 15.63 -18.55
CA ILE A 244 4.89 15.70 -17.82
C ILE A 244 5.14 15.70 -16.31
N THR A 245 5.97 14.79 -15.80
CA THR A 245 6.17 14.57 -14.35
C THR A 245 6.99 15.68 -13.68
N ALA A 246 7.77 16.44 -14.45
CA ALA A 246 8.50 17.62 -14.00
C ALA A 246 7.58 18.82 -13.69
N LYS A 247 6.37 18.85 -14.26
CA LYS A 247 5.42 19.96 -14.08
C LYS A 247 4.47 19.65 -12.94
N ASN A 248 4.12 20.66 -12.13
CA ASN A 248 3.01 20.54 -11.16
C ASN A 248 1.66 20.71 -11.87
N ASN A 249 1.21 19.67 -12.57
CA ASN A 249 0.02 19.70 -13.42
C ASN A 249 -1.11 18.79 -12.88
N LYS A 250 -2.24 18.75 -13.59
CA LYS A 250 -3.39 17.91 -13.20
C LYS A 250 -3.04 16.42 -13.11
N PHE A 251 -2.14 15.93 -13.95
CA PHE A 251 -1.75 14.52 -13.97
C PHE A 251 -0.86 14.18 -12.78
N THR A 252 0.13 15.01 -12.45
CA THR A 252 0.99 14.79 -11.27
C THR A 252 0.22 14.90 -9.97
N LYS A 253 -0.77 15.81 -9.89
CA LYS A 253 -1.69 15.89 -8.74
C LYS A 253 -2.58 14.64 -8.62
N LYS A 254 -3.04 14.08 -9.75
CA LYS A 254 -3.80 12.82 -9.75
C LYS A 254 -2.94 11.61 -9.39
N LEU A 255 -1.66 11.60 -9.74
CA LEU A 255 -0.73 10.55 -9.33
C LEU A 255 -0.51 10.59 -7.81
N ALA A 256 -0.28 11.78 -7.25
CA ALA A 256 -0.10 11.95 -5.81
C ALA A 256 -1.40 11.74 -5.00
N SER A 257 -2.56 11.90 -5.63
CA SER A 257 -3.86 11.75 -4.98
C SER A 257 -4.86 11.16 -5.99
N PRO A 258 -4.83 9.84 -6.21
CA PRO A 258 -5.68 9.19 -7.18
C PRO A 258 -7.15 9.31 -6.76
N PRO A 259 -8.07 9.55 -7.70
CA PRO A 259 -9.49 9.59 -7.39
C PRO A 259 -9.96 8.22 -6.90
N ALA A 260 -10.88 8.21 -5.93
CA ALA A 260 -11.49 6.98 -5.41
C ALA A 260 -11.97 6.08 -6.56
N TYR A 261 -11.64 4.78 -6.46
CA TYR A 261 -12.04 3.79 -7.45
C TYR A 261 -13.56 3.82 -7.63
N LYS A 262 -14.00 4.07 -8.86
CA LYS A 262 -15.41 3.97 -9.25
C LYS A 262 -15.59 2.70 -10.06
N PRO A 263 -16.31 1.68 -9.54
CA PRO A 263 -16.58 0.47 -10.29
C PRO A 263 -17.19 0.81 -11.65
N LYS A 264 -16.66 0.24 -12.73
CA LYS A 264 -17.28 0.38 -14.04
C LYS A 264 -18.70 -0.18 -13.92
N LYS A 265 -19.72 0.66 -14.16
CA LYS A 265 -21.12 0.23 -14.17
C LYS A 265 -21.21 -0.98 -15.10
N ARG A 266 -21.61 -2.13 -14.57
CA ARG A 266 -21.93 -3.31 -15.38
C ARG A 266 -22.95 -2.84 -16.42
N LYS A 267 -22.59 -2.86 -17.70
CA LYS A 267 -23.57 -2.70 -18.77
C LYS A 267 -24.57 -3.84 -18.56
N ARG A 268 -25.81 -3.52 -18.19
CA ARG A 268 -26.90 -4.50 -18.21
C ARG A 268 -27.02 -4.93 -19.67
N PHE A 269 -26.60 -6.15 -19.98
CA PHE A 269 -27.05 -6.82 -21.19
C PHE A 269 -28.56 -7.00 -21.04
N SER A 270 -29.35 -6.10 -21.62
CA SER A 270 -30.79 -6.29 -21.71
C SER A 270 -31.06 -7.34 -22.78
N VAL A 271 -31.51 -8.53 -22.36
CA VAL A 271 -31.98 -9.61 -23.25
C VAL A 271 -33.08 -9.12 -24.21
N ALA A 272 -33.78 -8.03 -23.87
CA ALA A 272 -34.76 -7.36 -24.71
C ALA A 272 -34.22 -6.90 -26.08
N ASN A 273 -32.92 -6.55 -26.20
CA ASN A 273 -32.34 -6.13 -27.49
C ASN A 273 -31.97 -7.31 -28.41
N ALA A 274 -31.90 -8.55 -27.88
CA ALA A 274 -31.62 -9.75 -28.69
C ALA A 274 -32.89 -10.42 -29.24
N LEU A 275 -34.06 -10.12 -28.66
CA LEU A 275 -35.35 -10.69 -29.07
C LEU A 275 -36.07 -9.87 -30.16
N ASN A 276 -35.69 -8.60 -30.36
CA ASN A 276 -36.24 -7.78 -31.44
C ASN A 276 -35.58 -8.04 -32.80
N THR A 277 -34.42 -8.70 -32.86
CA THR A 277 -33.73 -9.05 -34.11
C THR A 277 -34.19 -10.38 -34.73
N THR A 278 -35.02 -11.16 -34.04
CA THR A 278 -35.51 -12.46 -34.55
C THR A 278 -36.96 -12.44 -35.06
N ASN A 279 -37.73 -11.36 -34.82
CA ASN A 279 -39.13 -11.27 -35.27
C ASN A 279 -39.35 -10.50 -36.59
N GLU A 280 -38.32 -9.85 -37.16
CA GLU A 280 -38.46 -9.17 -38.47
C GLU A 280 -38.27 -10.08 -39.70
N ASN A 281 -37.84 -11.34 -39.52
CA ASN A 281 -37.57 -12.26 -40.64
C ASN A 281 -38.68 -13.29 -40.93
N TYR A 282 -39.89 -13.11 -40.39
CA TYR A 282 -41.04 -14.01 -40.66
C TYR A 282 -42.24 -13.36 -41.35
N ASN A 283 -42.10 -12.13 -41.86
CA ASN A 283 -43.11 -11.51 -42.71
C ASN A 283 -42.45 -10.78 -43.88
N LYS A 284 -41.93 -11.54 -44.85
CA LYS A 284 -41.78 -11.16 -46.27
C LYS A 284 -41.48 -12.39 -47.11
#